data_AF-A0A970FNA6-F1
#
_entry.id   AF-A0A970FNA6-F1
#
_cell.length_a   1.000
_cell.length_b   1.000
_cell.length_c   1.000
_cell.angle_alpha   90.00
_cell.angle_beta   90.00
_cell.angle_gamma   90.00
#
_symmetry.space_group_name_H-M   'P 1'
#
loop_
_entity.id
_entity.type
_entity.pdbx_description
1 polymer ?
#
loop_
_entity_poly.entity_id
_entity_poly.type
_entity_poly.pdbx_seq_one_letter_code
_entity_poly.pdbx_strand_id
1 'polypeptide(L)'
;MKANKFVAGLILVLFIMLQFNSIVFASVSGSSEKENTLITVNVKNADIRDILSALAVKMECNIIYTDEPVRMDFSVQNVTCKDALNILLKSVGKEYLEDKNTIIAGSREVLENNYLDKIAITSFTLKYIRSDILSSLIDTLSIPVRKVTLSTNDKVIFVQGLPGDLPKVAQLISLIDRPENAHASDDYNLYSVTLSHITAEQLNSVLNEIGFYSGLVMESNPMTLWVYGIEEDISMVNEIKSQLDVPQNAIANTFILKRKKLRFLTSDKAETILTELNIDVNVLSLNRRMHTVWLNGTEDAVNLALSVLEQLDIQDYMEHDHITVYKLRNITAKEAMARLRHIENQSNIKFYTFAFPQFVKNVMVFCPQDYRLFVLNQLEEIDVPTDEIKVPVDYSSVAGGKIKLKNRRSLICELTGLPEEKFTISDNVSRDDSYLFIMYLEASPDIVQYVKDVIKMIDDPLADGSY
;
A
#
# COMPACT_ATOMS: atom_id res chain seq x y z
N MET A 1 50.39 25.18 -33.00
CA MET A 1 51.27 24.54 -32.00
C MET A 1 50.58 24.65 -30.63
N LYS A 2 50.28 23.53 -29.95
CA LYS A 2 49.57 23.36 -28.64
C LYS A 2 48.13 22.76 -28.61
N ALA A 3 47.67 22.01 -29.62
CA ALA A 3 46.45 21.20 -29.48
C ALA A 3 46.58 19.70 -29.88
N ASN A 4 47.68 19.28 -30.51
CA ASN A 4 47.85 17.90 -31.02
C ASN A 4 48.67 16.95 -30.12
N LYS A 5 48.97 17.32 -28.88
CA LYS A 5 49.69 16.43 -27.93
C LYS A 5 48.78 15.75 -26.90
N PHE A 6 47.53 16.20 -26.77
CA PHE A 6 46.59 15.65 -25.78
C PHE A 6 45.77 14.48 -26.35
N VAL A 7 45.42 14.52 -27.63
CA VAL A 7 44.66 13.45 -28.32
C VAL A 7 45.53 12.22 -28.60
N ALA A 8 46.83 12.41 -28.84
CA ALA A 8 47.78 11.30 -28.98
C ALA A 8 48.09 10.59 -27.64
N GLY A 9 47.96 11.29 -26.51
CA GLY A 9 48.11 10.71 -25.18
C GLY A 9 46.91 9.87 -24.75
N LEU A 10 45.69 10.26 -25.13
CA LEU A 10 44.47 9.54 -24.75
C LEU A 10 44.28 8.22 -25.53
N ILE A 11 44.74 8.15 -26.79
CA ILE A 11 44.67 6.93 -27.61
C ILE A 11 45.76 5.92 -27.20
N LEU A 12 46.91 6.37 -26.69
CA LEU A 12 47.97 5.49 -26.18
C LEU A 12 47.62 4.84 -24.83
N VAL A 13 46.88 5.55 -23.97
CA VAL A 13 46.39 5.00 -22.69
C VAL A 13 45.26 3.99 -22.91
N LEU A 14 44.46 4.15 -23.97
CA LEU A 14 43.40 3.19 -24.32
C LEU A 14 43.94 1.89 -24.98
N PHE A 15 45.15 1.91 -25.55
CA PHE A 15 45.78 0.72 -26.15
C PHE A 15 46.66 -0.07 -25.15
N ILE A 16 47.16 0.57 -24.09
CA ILE A 16 47.98 -0.11 -23.05
C ILE A 16 47.10 -0.78 -21.98
N MET A 17 45.83 -0.38 -21.81
CA MET A 17 44.87 -1.05 -20.92
C MET A 17 44.21 -2.32 -21.51
N LEU A 18 44.58 -2.71 -22.74
CA LEU A 18 44.05 -3.89 -23.45
C LEU A 18 45.08 -5.03 -23.62
N GLN A 19 46.22 -4.98 -22.90
CA GLN A 19 47.33 -5.94 -23.05
C GLN A 19 47.91 -6.48 -21.72
N PHE A 20 47.13 -6.52 -20.64
CA PHE A 20 47.52 -7.23 -19.42
C PHE A 20 46.36 -8.09 -18.88
N ASN A 21 46.22 -9.29 -19.44
CA ASN A 21 46.09 -10.54 -18.69
C ASN A 21 45.90 -11.71 -19.67
N SER A 22 47.02 -12.21 -20.16
CA SER A 22 47.11 -13.61 -20.57
C SER A 22 48.37 -14.18 -19.93
N ILE A 23 48.36 -14.25 -18.59
CA ILE A 23 49.23 -15.23 -17.94
C ILE A 23 48.60 -16.57 -18.26
N VAL A 24 49.19 -17.25 -19.22
CA VAL A 24 49.05 -18.69 -19.41
C VAL A 24 49.67 -19.32 -18.16
N PHE A 25 48.85 -19.49 -17.12
CA PHE A 25 49.14 -20.48 -16.10
C PHE A 25 48.89 -21.83 -16.78
N ALA A 26 49.98 -22.53 -17.06
CA ALA A 26 49.95 -23.97 -17.24
C ALA A 26 49.41 -24.56 -15.93
N SER A 27 48.09 -24.80 -15.88
CA SER A 27 47.51 -25.66 -14.88
C SER A 27 47.96 -27.08 -15.20
N VAL A 28 48.85 -27.58 -14.35
CA VAL A 28 49.08 -29.01 -14.17
C VAL A 28 47.71 -29.67 -14.06
N SER A 29 47.35 -30.43 -15.10
CA SER A 29 46.17 -31.27 -15.14
C SER A 29 46.27 -32.28 -14.00
N GLY A 30 45.47 -32.06 -12.97
CA GLY A 30 45.54 -32.81 -11.73
C GLY A 30 44.31 -32.61 -10.86
N SER A 31 43.11 -32.69 -11.45
CA SER A 31 41.88 -32.97 -10.73
C SER A 31 40.84 -33.52 -11.71
N SER A 32 40.47 -34.78 -11.53
CA SER A 32 39.46 -35.48 -12.31
C SER A 32 38.10 -34.78 -12.20
N GLU A 33 37.65 -34.13 -13.26
CA GLU A 33 36.23 -33.91 -13.47
C GLU A 33 35.60 -35.29 -13.73
N LYS A 34 34.86 -35.83 -12.75
CA LYS A 34 33.98 -36.97 -12.99
C LYS A 34 32.91 -36.50 -13.97
N GLU A 35 32.96 -37.01 -15.20
CA GLU A 35 31.86 -36.87 -16.17
C GLU A 35 30.54 -37.16 -15.46
N ASN A 36 29.58 -36.25 -15.60
CA ASN A 36 28.26 -36.39 -15.00
C ASN A 36 27.46 -37.43 -15.81
N THR A 37 27.82 -38.70 -15.68
CA THR A 37 27.20 -39.80 -16.42
C THR A 37 25.72 -39.91 -16.08
N LEU A 38 24.88 -39.77 -17.11
CA LEU A 38 23.45 -40.00 -17.03
C LEU A 38 23.19 -41.52 -17.03
N ILE A 39 22.30 -41.96 -16.14
CA ILE A 39 21.93 -43.36 -15.98
C ILE A 39 20.43 -43.55 -16.17
N THR A 40 20.09 -44.77 -16.59
CA THR A 40 18.73 -45.27 -16.65
C THR A 40 18.68 -46.55 -15.84
N VAL A 41 17.80 -46.59 -14.84
CA VAL A 41 17.60 -47.75 -13.96
C VAL A 41 16.15 -48.17 -14.09
N ASN A 42 15.91 -49.46 -14.27
CA ASN A 42 14.57 -50.04 -14.25
C ASN A 42 14.65 -51.40 -13.58
N VAL A 43 14.13 -51.47 -12.36
CA VAL A 43 14.12 -52.66 -11.53
C VAL A 43 12.73 -52.87 -10.96
N LYS A 44 12.34 -54.15 -10.87
CA LYS A 44 11.06 -54.56 -10.30
C LYS A 44 11.30 -55.49 -9.13
N ASN A 45 10.57 -55.27 -8.05
CA ASN A 45 10.57 -56.07 -6.84
C ASN A 45 11.99 -56.35 -6.30
N ALA A 46 12.87 -55.36 -6.41
CA ALA A 46 14.27 -55.46 -6.00
C ALA A 46 14.42 -55.00 -4.54
N ASP A 47 15.38 -55.59 -3.81
CA ASP A 47 15.78 -55.12 -2.49
C ASP A 47 16.48 -53.76 -2.65
N ILE A 48 16.09 -52.77 -1.86
CA ILE A 48 16.68 -51.43 -1.90
C ILE A 48 18.22 -51.46 -1.78
N ARG A 49 18.78 -52.42 -1.02
CA ARG A 49 20.24 -52.58 -0.87
C ARG A 49 20.91 -53.00 -2.17
N ASP A 50 20.24 -53.77 -3.02
CA ASP A 50 20.76 -54.18 -4.32
C ASP A 50 20.80 -52.99 -5.28
N ILE A 51 19.76 -52.15 -5.26
CA ILE A 51 19.69 -50.90 -6.05
C ILE A 51 20.77 -49.93 -5.59
N LEU A 52 20.91 -49.73 -4.28
CA LEU A 52 21.96 -48.89 -3.69
C LEU A 52 23.35 -49.42 -4.02
N SER A 53 23.57 -50.73 -4.01
CA SER A 53 24.86 -51.34 -4.40
C SER A 53 25.20 -51.07 -5.87
N ALA A 54 24.22 -51.15 -6.77
CA ALA A 54 24.42 -50.82 -8.18
C ALA A 54 24.79 -49.33 -8.38
N LEU A 55 24.13 -48.44 -7.64
CA LEU A 55 24.46 -47.00 -7.62
C LEU A 55 25.86 -46.76 -7.03
N ALA A 56 26.20 -47.44 -5.94
CA ALA A 56 27.50 -47.35 -5.27
C ALA A 56 28.66 -47.69 -6.23
N VAL A 57 28.51 -48.78 -6.99
CA VAL A 57 29.49 -49.22 -8.01
C VAL A 57 29.67 -48.15 -9.08
N LYS A 58 28.58 -47.56 -9.57
CA LYS A 58 28.66 -46.54 -10.62
C LYS A 58 29.21 -45.20 -10.11
N MET A 59 28.99 -44.88 -8.83
CA MET A 59 29.49 -43.67 -8.18
C MET A 59 30.92 -43.81 -7.66
N GLU A 60 31.45 -45.03 -7.61
CA GLU A 60 32.74 -45.39 -7.00
C GLU A 60 32.83 -45.02 -5.51
N CYS A 61 31.72 -45.18 -4.78
CA CYS A 61 31.63 -44.87 -3.35
C CYS A 61 31.05 -46.07 -2.58
N ASN A 62 31.15 -46.05 -1.24
CA ASN A 62 30.50 -47.03 -0.38
C ASN A 62 29.15 -46.50 0.07
N ILE A 63 28.06 -47.27 -0.05
CA ILE A 63 26.75 -46.88 0.49
C ILE A 63 26.39 -47.82 1.66
N ILE A 64 26.16 -47.26 2.84
CA ILE A 64 25.72 -47.97 4.04
C ILE A 64 24.25 -47.63 4.28
N TYR A 65 23.38 -48.64 4.20
CA TYR A 65 21.95 -48.47 4.51
C TYR A 65 21.68 -48.93 5.95
N THR A 66 21.13 -48.07 6.79
CA THR A 66 20.99 -48.30 8.24
C THR A 66 19.64 -48.87 8.66
N ASP A 67 18.68 -48.94 7.74
CA ASP A 67 17.30 -49.30 8.04
C ASP A 67 16.96 -50.71 7.54
N GLU A 68 15.76 -51.19 7.87
CA GLU A 68 15.29 -52.50 7.43
C GLU A 68 15.14 -52.58 5.90
N PRO A 69 15.47 -53.73 5.27
CA PRO A 69 15.37 -53.91 3.84
C PRO A 69 13.94 -53.81 3.33
N VAL A 70 13.73 -53.03 2.27
CA VAL A 70 12.43 -52.86 1.62
C VAL A 70 12.53 -53.31 0.17
N ARG A 71 11.52 -54.04 -0.31
CA ARG A 71 11.38 -54.38 -1.72
C ARG A 71 10.55 -53.33 -2.46
N MET A 72 11.02 -52.89 -3.62
CA MET A 72 10.34 -51.86 -4.39
C MET A 72 10.57 -51.99 -5.90
N ASP A 73 9.64 -51.40 -6.65
CA ASP A 73 9.80 -51.11 -8.07
C ASP A 73 10.41 -49.71 -8.20
N PHE A 74 11.50 -49.57 -8.95
CA PHE A 74 12.19 -48.29 -9.14
C PHE A 74 12.56 -48.11 -10.60
N SER A 75 12.12 -46.99 -11.19
CA SER A 75 12.47 -46.63 -12.56
C SER A 75 12.79 -45.15 -12.70
N VAL A 76 13.96 -44.84 -13.25
CA VAL A 76 14.43 -43.51 -13.59
C VAL A 76 15.11 -43.54 -14.95
N GLN A 77 14.95 -42.47 -15.74
CA GLN A 77 15.54 -42.37 -17.07
C GLN A 77 16.31 -41.07 -17.21
N ASN A 78 17.52 -41.15 -17.76
CA ASN A 78 18.35 -39.99 -18.09
C ASN A 78 18.59 -39.04 -16.90
N VAL A 79 18.87 -39.60 -15.71
CA VAL A 79 19.17 -38.84 -14.48
C VAL A 79 20.62 -39.03 -14.08
N THR A 80 21.20 -38.09 -13.32
CA THR A 80 22.54 -38.32 -12.75
C THR A 80 22.49 -39.40 -11.67
N CYS A 81 23.63 -40.03 -11.35
CA CYS A 81 23.67 -41.03 -10.27
C CYS A 81 23.25 -40.45 -8.90
N LYS A 82 23.63 -39.19 -8.61
CA LYS A 82 23.23 -38.51 -7.37
C LYS A 82 21.72 -38.22 -7.35
N ASP A 83 21.14 -37.82 -8.48
CA ASP A 83 19.69 -37.61 -8.58
C ASP A 83 18.93 -38.93 -8.43
N ALA A 84 19.40 -40.00 -9.08
CA ALA A 84 18.81 -41.33 -8.94
C ALA A 84 18.82 -41.80 -7.47
N LEU A 85 19.92 -41.61 -6.76
CA LEU A 85 20.03 -41.90 -5.33
C LEU A 85 19.04 -41.08 -4.50
N ASN A 86 18.96 -39.77 -4.77
CA ASN A 86 18.06 -38.87 -4.06
C ASN A 86 16.57 -39.24 -4.29
N ILE A 87 16.19 -39.53 -5.53
CA ILE A 87 14.84 -39.98 -5.89
C ILE A 87 14.51 -41.31 -5.21
N LEU A 88 15.44 -42.27 -5.25
CA LEU A 88 15.27 -43.58 -4.62
C LEU A 88 15.00 -43.43 -3.12
N LEU A 89 15.86 -42.70 -2.40
CA LEU A 89 15.73 -42.55 -0.95
C LEU A 89 14.48 -41.75 -0.58
N LYS A 90 14.14 -40.68 -1.31
CA LYS A 90 12.89 -39.93 -1.10
C LYS A 90 11.65 -40.80 -1.27
N SER A 91 11.64 -41.73 -2.23
CA SER A 91 10.49 -42.61 -2.48
C SER A 91 10.16 -43.54 -1.31
N VAL A 92 11.14 -43.82 -0.44
CA VAL A 92 10.98 -44.64 0.78
C VAL A 92 11.09 -43.81 2.06
N GLY A 93 11.02 -42.48 1.97
CA GLY A 93 11.08 -41.57 3.13
C GLY A 93 12.42 -41.62 3.86
N LYS A 94 13.52 -41.84 3.14
CA LYS A 94 14.89 -41.90 3.66
C LYS A 94 15.71 -40.73 3.16
N GLU A 95 16.79 -40.44 3.88
CA GLU A 95 17.79 -39.44 3.52
C GLU A 95 19.19 -40.07 3.52
N TYR A 96 20.19 -39.27 3.14
CA TYR A 96 21.58 -39.70 3.16
C TYR A 96 22.51 -38.63 3.68
N LEU A 97 23.68 -39.06 4.13
CA LEU A 97 24.84 -38.25 4.48
C LEU A 97 26.02 -38.66 3.63
N GLU A 98 26.82 -37.70 3.19
CA GLU A 98 28.05 -37.93 2.43
C GLU A 98 29.25 -37.60 3.34
N ASP A 99 30.08 -38.60 3.65
CA ASP A 99 31.35 -38.47 4.34
C ASP A 99 32.47 -39.06 3.48
N LYS A 100 33.24 -38.18 2.82
CA LYS A 100 34.35 -38.51 1.92
C LYS A 100 33.93 -39.47 0.80
N ASN A 101 34.20 -40.77 0.98
CA ASN A 101 33.89 -41.82 0.00
C ASN A 101 32.75 -42.75 0.45
N THR A 102 32.06 -42.39 1.52
CA THR A 102 30.99 -43.20 2.11
C THR A 102 29.71 -42.37 2.20
N ILE A 103 28.62 -42.94 1.70
CA ILE A 103 27.27 -42.43 1.82
C ILE A 103 26.54 -43.27 2.87
N ILE A 104 25.98 -42.63 3.88
CA ILE A 104 25.19 -43.30 4.92
C ILE A 104 23.72 -42.95 4.66
N ALA A 105 22.90 -43.93 4.30
CA ALA A 105 21.49 -43.76 3.97
C ALA A 105 20.61 -44.36 5.07
N GLY A 106 19.58 -43.64 5.50
CA GLY A 106 18.73 -44.06 6.60
C GLY A 106 17.60 -43.10 6.91
N SER A 107 16.86 -43.39 7.97
CA SER A 107 15.87 -42.47 8.52
C SER A 107 16.53 -41.21 9.09
N ARG A 108 15.84 -40.07 8.97
CA ARG A 108 16.32 -38.76 9.45
C ARG A 108 16.77 -38.82 10.92
N GLU A 109 15.96 -39.41 11.79
CA GLU A 109 16.26 -39.54 13.22
C GLU A 109 17.58 -40.29 13.49
N VAL A 110 17.85 -41.38 12.75
CA VAL A 110 19.09 -42.16 12.90
C VAL A 110 20.29 -41.37 12.40
N LEU A 111 20.15 -40.66 11.28
CA LEU A 111 21.21 -39.82 10.71
C LEU A 111 21.55 -38.65 11.64
N GLU A 112 20.53 -37.98 12.19
CA GLU A 112 20.70 -36.85 13.09
C GLU A 112 21.34 -37.26 14.43
N ASN A 113 20.88 -38.34 15.05
CA ASN A 113 21.37 -38.72 16.37
C ASN A 113 22.77 -39.34 16.35
N ASN A 114 23.13 -40.06 15.27
CA ASN A 114 24.33 -40.90 15.26
C ASN A 114 25.44 -40.42 14.30
N TYR A 115 25.11 -39.55 13.34
CA TYR A 115 26.02 -39.25 12.23
C TYR A 115 26.15 -37.75 11.90
N LEU A 116 25.34 -36.85 12.49
CA LEU A 116 25.43 -35.38 12.26
C LEU A 116 26.83 -34.81 12.54
N ASP A 117 27.49 -35.27 13.60
CA ASP A 117 28.82 -34.79 13.99
C ASP A 117 29.92 -35.13 12.97
N LYS A 118 29.64 -36.07 12.04
CA LYS A 118 30.56 -36.50 10.98
C LYS A 118 30.35 -35.73 9.67
N ILE A 119 29.35 -34.85 9.60
CA ILE A 119 29.05 -34.07 8.40
C ILE A 119 30.04 -32.91 8.28
N ALA A 120 30.54 -32.69 7.06
CA ALA A 120 31.32 -31.50 6.75
C ALA A 120 30.50 -30.22 6.96
N ILE A 121 31.10 -29.25 7.65
CA ILE A 121 30.50 -27.92 7.82
C ILE A 121 30.58 -27.18 6.48
N THR A 122 29.44 -26.67 6.00
CA THR A 122 29.37 -25.83 4.80
C THR A 122 29.46 -24.37 5.20
N SER A 123 30.36 -23.61 4.57
CA SER A 123 30.49 -22.18 4.80
C SER A 123 29.67 -21.41 3.77
N PHE A 124 28.82 -20.50 4.24
CA PHE A 124 28.11 -19.55 3.41
C PHE A 124 28.64 -18.13 3.67
N THR A 125 29.03 -17.44 2.60
CA THR A 125 29.50 -16.05 2.64
C THR A 125 28.38 -15.12 2.18
N LEU A 126 28.08 -14.12 3.00
CA LEU A 126 27.05 -13.10 2.81
C LEU A 126 27.70 -11.79 2.35
N LYS A 127 27.00 -11.04 1.50
CA LYS A 127 27.50 -9.78 0.93
C LYS A 127 26.88 -8.55 1.58
N TYR A 128 25.60 -8.60 1.90
CA TYR A 128 24.83 -7.44 2.33
C TYR A 128 24.32 -7.59 3.76
N ILE A 129 23.63 -8.69 4.07
CA ILE A 129 23.07 -8.92 5.41
C ILE A 129 24.11 -9.44 6.41
N ARG A 130 23.74 -9.53 7.68
CA ARG A 130 24.57 -10.11 8.75
C ARG A 130 24.20 -11.57 9.02
N SER A 131 25.16 -12.35 9.53
CA SER A 131 25.02 -13.77 9.82
C SER A 131 24.05 -14.08 10.97
N ASP A 132 23.90 -13.15 11.92
CA ASP A 132 22.91 -13.24 13.01
C ASP A 132 21.48 -13.14 12.48
N ILE A 133 21.23 -12.24 11.53
CA ILE A 133 19.93 -12.08 10.85
C ILE A 133 19.58 -13.37 10.11
N LEU A 134 20.48 -13.88 9.26
CA LEU A 134 20.26 -15.16 8.57
C LEU A 134 20.03 -16.30 9.57
N SER A 135 20.82 -16.35 10.64
CA SER A 135 20.67 -17.35 11.71
C SER A 135 19.27 -17.31 12.32
N SER A 136 18.72 -16.13 12.63
CA SER A 136 17.36 -15.98 13.14
C SER A 136 16.32 -16.48 12.13
N LEU A 137 16.49 -16.14 10.84
CA LEU A 137 15.56 -16.54 9.79
C LEU A 137 15.54 -18.05 9.52
N ILE A 138 16.70 -18.71 9.65
CA ILE A 138 16.80 -20.18 9.61
C ILE A 138 15.94 -20.82 10.72
N ASP A 139 15.94 -20.25 11.94
CA ASP A 139 15.09 -20.74 13.04
C ASP A 139 13.62 -20.48 12.78
N THR A 140 13.26 -19.29 12.30
CA THR A 140 11.88 -18.93 11.99
C THR A 140 11.27 -19.89 10.96
N LEU A 141 12.06 -20.28 9.95
CA LEU A 141 11.65 -21.25 8.94
C LEU A 141 11.77 -22.71 9.40
N SER A 142 12.23 -22.95 10.63
CA SER A 142 12.42 -24.28 11.21
C SER A 142 13.25 -25.21 10.31
N ILE A 143 14.28 -24.67 9.66
CA ILE A 143 15.20 -25.45 8.82
C ILE A 143 16.12 -26.26 9.76
N PRO A 144 16.12 -27.60 9.71
CA PRO A 144 16.81 -28.44 10.69
C PRO A 144 18.32 -28.52 10.43
N VAL A 145 19.03 -27.44 10.77
CA VAL A 145 20.49 -27.32 10.60
C VAL A 145 21.15 -26.83 11.88
N ARG A 146 22.36 -27.30 12.15
CA ARG A 146 23.25 -26.70 13.15
C ARG A 146 23.98 -25.53 12.51
N LYS A 147 24.11 -24.43 13.25
CA LYS A 147 24.72 -23.20 12.76
C LYS A 147 25.75 -22.67 13.74
N VAL A 148 26.82 -22.10 13.19
CA VAL A 148 27.86 -21.41 13.94
C VAL A 148 28.07 -20.05 13.29
N THR A 149 27.89 -18.99 14.07
CA THR A 149 28.17 -17.61 13.69
C THR A 149 29.43 -17.13 14.41
N LEU A 150 30.18 -16.22 13.78
CA LEU A 150 31.38 -15.63 14.37
C LEU A 150 31.14 -14.14 14.62
N SER A 151 31.35 -13.68 15.84
CA SER A 151 31.24 -12.25 16.18
C SER A 151 32.33 -11.39 15.51
N THR A 152 33.44 -12.00 15.11
CA THR A 152 34.56 -11.32 14.41
C THR A 152 34.33 -11.16 12.91
N ASN A 153 33.42 -11.95 12.32
CA ASN A 153 33.07 -11.87 10.91
C ASN A 153 31.57 -12.18 10.75
N ASP A 154 30.77 -11.12 10.76
CA ASP A 154 29.31 -11.16 10.62
C ASP A 154 28.85 -11.42 9.17
N LYS A 155 29.76 -11.64 8.24
CA LYS A 155 29.48 -11.99 6.84
C LYS A 155 29.65 -13.46 6.53
N VAL A 156 29.98 -14.28 7.51
CA VAL A 156 30.14 -15.73 7.30
C VAL A 156 29.33 -16.49 8.33
N ILE A 157 28.56 -17.47 7.85
CA ILE A 157 27.85 -18.43 8.68
C ILE A 157 28.26 -19.84 8.26
N PHE A 158 28.49 -20.68 9.25
CA PHE A 158 28.83 -22.07 9.07
C PHE A 158 27.59 -22.90 9.37
N VAL A 159 27.17 -23.74 8.44
CA VAL A 159 25.95 -24.53 8.52
C VAL A 159 26.27 -26.00 8.32
N GLN A 160 25.75 -26.82 9.21
CA GLN A 160 25.89 -28.27 9.19
C GLN A 160 24.49 -28.88 9.21
N GLY A 161 24.19 -29.69 8.20
CA GLY A 161 22.88 -30.32 8.06
C GLY A 161 22.88 -31.36 6.96
N LEU A 162 21.73 -32.01 6.77
CA LEU A 162 21.54 -33.01 5.73
C LEU A 162 21.63 -32.36 4.33
N PRO A 163 22.08 -33.08 3.29
CA PRO A 163 22.11 -32.59 1.90
C PRO A 163 20.78 -32.02 1.40
N GLY A 164 19.65 -32.44 1.97
CA GLY A 164 18.33 -31.89 1.64
C GLY A 164 18.04 -30.51 2.25
N ASP A 165 18.73 -30.11 3.32
CA ASP A 165 18.45 -28.88 4.06
C ASP A 165 19.41 -27.74 3.69
N LEU A 166 20.65 -28.04 3.29
CA LEU A 166 21.61 -27.03 2.83
C LEU A 166 21.12 -26.20 1.62
N PRO A 167 20.45 -26.79 0.61
CA PRO A 167 19.89 -26.02 -0.49
C PRO A 167 18.79 -25.04 -0.04
N LYS A 168 18.02 -25.37 1.00
CA LYS A 168 17.00 -24.46 1.55
C LYS A 168 17.63 -23.22 2.16
N VAL A 169 18.77 -23.38 2.84
CA VAL A 169 19.56 -22.26 3.35
C VAL A 169 20.15 -21.43 2.20
N ALA A 170 20.66 -22.07 1.15
CA ALA A 170 21.15 -21.38 -0.04
C ALA A 170 20.05 -20.58 -0.76
N GLN A 171 18.84 -21.14 -0.87
CA GLN A 171 17.68 -20.45 -1.43
C GLN A 171 17.31 -19.23 -0.57
N LEU A 172 17.25 -19.39 0.75
CA LEU A 172 17.01 -18.29 1.68
C LEU A 172 18.02 -17.16 1.46
N ILE A 173 19.32 -17.48 1.44
CA ILE A 173 20.40 -16.50 1.19
C ILE A 173 20.19 -15.77 -0.13
N SER A 174 19.91 -16.48 -1.23
CA SER A 174 19.74 -15.87 -2.56
C SER A 174 18.62 -14.82 -2.63
N LEU A 175 17.65 -14.90 -1.71
CA LEU A 175 16.50 -14.00 -1.64
C LEU A 175 16.74 -12.83 -0.70
N ILE A 176 17.36 -13.07 0.45
CA ILE A 176 17.51 -12.03 1.48
C ILE A 176 18.84 -11.28 1.40
N ASP A 177 19.91 -11.88 0.87
CA ASP A 177 21.22 -11.26 0.79
C ASP A 177 21.33 -10.34 -0.43
N ARG A 178 20.63 -9.22 -0.33
CA ARG A 178 20.47 -8.20 -1.38
C ARG A 178 20.82 -6.81 -0.85
N PRO A 179 21.28 -5.87 -1.70
CA PRO A 179 21.71 -4.54 -1.25
C PRO A 179 20.63 -3.78 -0.51
N GLU A 180 19.36 -4.00 -0.84
CA GLU A 180 18.21 -3.35 -0.21
C GLU A 180 18.04 -3.76 1.26
N ASN A 181 18.47 -4.98 1.61
CA ASN A 181 18.41 -5.52 2.97
C ASN A 181 19.69 -5.24 3.78
N ALA A 182 20.67 -4.53 3.22
CA ALA A 182 21.95 -4.24 3.89
C ALA A 182 21.81 -3.40 5.17
N HIS A 183 20.71 -2.65 5.27
CA HIS A 183 20.38 -1.76 6.40
C HIS A 183 19.15 -2.21 7.19
N ALA A 184 18.76 -3.48 7.08
CA ALA A 184 17.65 -4.01 7.87
C ALA A 184 17.87 -3.69 9.36
N SER A 185 16.95 -2.89 9.93
CA SER A 185 16.93 -2.59 11.37
C SER A 185 16.42 -3.82 12.14
N ASP A 186 16.49 -3.77 13.48
CA ASP A 186 15.90 -4.81 14.33
C ASP A 186 14.36 -4.94 14.17
N ASP A 187 13.72 -3.99 13.47
CA ASP A 187 12.29 -4.00 13.17
C ASP A 187 11.93 -4.92 11.99
N TYR A 188 12.91 -5.31 11.16
CA TYR A 188 12.69 -6.20 10.03
C TYR A 188 12.50 -7.64 10.52
N ASN A 189 11.32 -8.19 10.24
CA ASN A 189 10.97 -9.55 10.60
C ASN A 189 10.48 -10.33 9.38
N LEU A 190 10.47 -11.66 9.52
CA LEU A 190 9.88 -12.54 8.52
C LEU A 190 8.44 -12.83 8.88
N TYR A 191 7.52 -12.45 7.99
CA TYR A 191 6.09 -12.63 8.17
C TYR A 191 5.56 -13.65 7.18
N SER A 192 4.71 -14.56 7.66
CA SER A 192 4.01 -15.53 6.83
C SER A 192 2.67 -14.96 6.34
N VAL A 193 2.47 -14.98 5.03
CA VAL A 193 1.20 -14.61 4.37
C VAL A 193 0.63 -15.86 3.71
N THR A 194 -0.43 -16.42 4.30
CA THR A 194 -1.08 -17.65 3.81
C THR A 194 -2.23 -17.33 2.88
N LEU A 195 -2.24 -17.96 1.70
CA LEU A 195 -3.23 -17.77 0.65
C LEU A 195 -4.22 -18.94 0.57
N SER A 196 -5.41 -18.71 0.01
CA SER A 196 -6.48 -19.73 -0.10
C SER A 196 -6.93 -20.01 -1.54
N HIS A 197 -6.78 -19.04 -2.44
CA HIS A 197 -7.33 -19.08 -3.79
C HIS A 197 -6.27 -18.94 -4.87
N ILE A 198 -5.21 -18.16 -4.63
CA ILE A 198 -4.08 -17.99 -5.54
C ILE A 198 -2.79 -18.54 -4.91
N THR A 199 -1.78 -18.85 -5.72
CA THR A 199 -0.48 -19.33 -5.21
C THR A 199 0.35 -18.17 -4.66
N ALA A 200 1.28 -18.49 -3.77
CA ALA A 200 2.24 -17.52 -3.25
C ALA A 200 3.12 -16.93 -4.37
N GLU A 201 3.43 -17.70 -5.42
CA GLU A 201 4.16 -17.21 -6.61
C GLU A 201 3.36 -16.17 -7.40
N GLN A 202 2.04 -16.40 -7.56
CA GLN A 202 1.15 -15.45 -8.23
C GLN A 202 1.10 -14.12 -7.48
N LEU A 203 0.89 -14.15 -6.16
CA LEU A 203 0.94 -12.92 -5.35
C LEU A 203 2.32 -12.27 -5.40
N ASN A 204 3.40 -13.05 -5.32
CA ASN A 204 4.77 -12.52 -5.36
C ASN A 204 5.06 -11.79 -6.68
N SER A 205 4.58 -12.33 -7.80
CA SER A 205 4.72 -11.70 -9.12
C SER A 205 4.00 -10.35 -9.17
N VAL A 206 2.79 -10.28 -8.64
CA VAL A 206 2.02 -9.03 -8.55
C VAL A 206 2.73 -7.99 -7.66
N LEU A 207 3.23 -8.40 -6.51
CA LEU A 207 3.98 -7.52 -5.61
C LEU A 207 5.20 -6.92 -6.33
N ASN A 208 5.97 -7.74 -7.05
CA ASN A 208 7.10 -7.28 -7.85
C ASN A 208 6.69 -6.25 -8.91
N GLU A 209 5.58 -6.46 -9.62
CA GLU A 209 5.09 -5.50 -10.63
C GLU A 209 4.70 -4.16 -10.00
N ILE A 210 4.07 -4.18 -8.82
CA ILE A 210 3.67 -2.99 -8.07
C ILE A 210 4.88 -2.22 -7.52
N GLY A 211 6.06 -2.86 -7.48
CA GLY A 211 7.30 -2.31 -6.97
C GLY A 211 7.54 -2.64 -5.50
N PHE A 212 6.83 -3.64 -4.96
CA PHE A 212 7.18 -4.29 -3.70
C PHE A 212 8.31 -5.28 -3.92
N TYR A 213 9.15 -5.44 -2.89
CA TYR A 213 10.21 -6.43 -2.93
C TYR A 213 9.63 -7.85 -2.82
N SER A 214 10.20 -8.76 -3.62
CA SER A 214 9.81 -10.16 -3.69
C SER A 214 9.90 -10.86 -2.33
N GLY A 215 8.85 -11.57 -1.92
CA GLY A 215 8.89 -12.54 -0.83
C GLY A 215 9.49 -13.89 -1.24
N LEU A 216 9.71 -14.75 -0.25
CA LEU A 216 10.16 -16.13 -0.36
C LEU A 216 8.97 -17.08 -0.45
N VAL A 217 8.97 -17.93 -1.48
CA VAL A 217 8.01 -19.03 -1.62
C VAL A 217 8.77 -20.34 -1.45
N MET A 218 8.25 -21.22 -0.59
CA MET A 218 8.82 -22.55 -0.38
C MET A 218 8.11 -23.55 -1.28
N GLU A 219 8.86 -24.38 -2.03
CA GLU A 219 8.27 -25.46 -2.85
C GLU A 219 7.40 -26.41 -2.02
N SER A 220 7.78 -26.66 -0.77
CA SER A 220 7.03 -27.50 0.16
C SER A 220 5.71 -26.87 0.64
N ASN A 221 5.55 -25.55 0.48
CA ASN A 221 4.35 -24.82 0.89
C ASN A 221 4.05 -23.68 -0.10
N PRO A 222 3.53 -24.00 -1.30
CA PRO A 222 3.30 -23.03 -2.37
C PRO A 222 2.16 -22.04 -2.08
N MET A 223 1.43 -22.22 -0.97
CA MET A 223 0.35 -21.34 -0.52
C MET A 223 0.77 -20.36 0.58
N THR A 224 2.06 -20.32 0.94
CA THR A 224 2.56 -19.36 1.91
C THR A 224 3.69 -18.53 1.30
N LEU A 225 3.47 -17.22 1.26
CA LEU A 225 4.48 -16.24 0.91
C LEU A 225 5.14 -15.73 2.20
N TRP A 226 6.45 -15.80 2.29
CA TRP A 226 7.22 -15.27 3.40
C TRP A 226 7.81 -13.91 3.00
N VAL A 227 7.38 -12.84 3.65
CA VAL A 227 7.84 -11.48 3.35
C VAL A 227 8.77 -11.03 4.44
N TYR A 228 9.96 -10.55 4.05
CA TYR A 228 10.93 -9.95 4.96
C TYR A 228 10.80 -8.43 4.85
N GLY A 229 10.40 -7.78 5.95
CA GLY A 229 10.10 -6.34 5.96
C GLY A 229 9.65 -5.87 7.33
N ILE A 230 9.12 -4.64 7.38
CA ILE A 230 8.52 -4.07 8.60
C ILE A 230 7.00 -4.27 8.62
N GLU A 231 6.36 -3.99 9.76
CA GLU A 231 4.89 -4.15 9.92
C GLU A 231 4.07 -3.36 8.88
N GLU A 232 4.57 -2.20 8.44
CA GLU A 232 3.95 -1.38 7.40
C GLU A 232 3.95 -2.06 6.02
N ASP A 233 5.05 -2.74 5.67
CA ASP A 233 5.16 -3.49 4.41
C ASP A 233 4.13 -4.63 4.39
N ILE A 234 4.00 -5.33 5.51
CA ILE A 234 3.09 -6.46 5.67
C ILE A 234 1.63 -6.03 5.66
N SER A 235 1.34 -4.88 6.24
CA SER A 235 0.01 -4.29 6.17
C SER A 235 -0.40 -4.03 4.72
N MET A 236 0.50 -3.51 3.89
CA MET A 236 0.25 -3.27 2.47
C MET A 236 0.16 -4.57 1.66
N VAL A 237 1.00 -5.58 1.97
CA VAL A 237 0.88 -6.91 1.36
C VAL A 237 -0.47 -7.55 1.69
N ASN A 238 -0.95 -7.44 2.93
CA ASN A 238 -2.24 -7.98 3.35
C ASN A 238 -3.43 -7.24 2.70
N GLU A 239 -3.33 -5.93 2.51
CA GLU A 239 -4.30 -5.13 1.73
C GLU A 239 -4.38 -5.65 0.29
N ILE A 240 -3.25 -5.80 -0.40
CA ILE A 240 -3.19 -6.33 -1.77
C ILE A 240 -3.74 -7.77 -1.82
N LYS A 241 -3.34 -8.62 -0.86
CA LYS A 241 -3.83 -9.99 -0.73
C LYS A 241 -5.36 -10.02 -0.62
N SER A 242 -5.97 -9.15 0.19
CA SER A 242 -7.42 -9.13 0.38
C SER A 242 -8.22 -8.89 -0.90
N GLN A 243 -7.63 -8.17 -1.86
CA GLN A 243 -8.27 -7.86 -3.15
C GLN A 243 -7.99 -8.97 -4.18
N LEU A 244 -6.89 -9.70 -4.07
CA LEU A 244 -6.44 -10.68 -5.05
C LEU A 244 -6.70 -12.14 -4.69
N ASP A 245 -6.62 -12.51 -3.42
CA ASP A 245 -6.83 -13.88 -2.94
C ASP A 245 -8.34 -14.14 -2.80
N VAL A 246 -9.04 -14.17 -3.93
CA VAL A 246 -10.50 -14.35 -4.04
C VAL A 246 -10.84 -15.53 -4.96
N PRO A 247 -12.01 -16.19 -4.78
CA PRO A 247 -12.38 -17.38 -5.54
C PRO A 247 -12.36 -17.21 -7.07
N GLN A 248 -12.67 -16.01 -7.57
CA GLN A 248 -12.68 -15.69 -9.00
C GLN A 248 -11.28 -15.87 -9.62
N ASN A 249 -10.23 -15.48 -8.90
CA ASN A 249 -8.85 -15.59 -9.38
C ASN A 249 -8.32 -17.03 -9.33
N ALA A 250 -8.95 -17.93 -8.57
CA ALA A 250 -8.59 -19.36 -8.55
C ALA A 250 -8.98 -20.09 -9.86
N ILE A 251 -10.04 -19.63 -10.52
CA ILE A 251 -10.60 -20.29 -11.71
C ILE A 251 -9.77 -19.95 -12.97
N ALA A 252 -9.15 -18.77 -13.00
CA ALA A 252 -8.49 -18.25 -14.19
C ALA A 252 -7.16 -18.96 -14.54
N ASN A 253 -6.52 -19.68 -13.61
CA ASN A 253 -5.14 -20.24 -13.67
C ASN A 253 -4.02 -19.23 -14.01
N THR A 254 -4.32 -18.13 -14.71
CA THR A 254 -3.43 -17.04 -15.12
C THR A 254 -4.27 -15.78 -15.28
N PHE A 255 -4.54 -15.06 -14.19
CA PHE A 255 -5.01 -13.68 -14.32
C PHE A 255 -3.83 -12.80 -14.72
N ILE A 256 -4.10 -11.75 -15.51
CA ILE A 256 -3.07 -10.75 -15.85
C ILE A 256 -3.26 -9.51 -15.00
N LEU A 257 -2.15 -8.93 -14.59
CA LEU A 257 -2.11 -7.62 -13.96
C LEU A 257 -1.55 -6.61 -14.96
N LYS A 258 -2.29 -5.53 -15.21
CA LYS A 258 -1.77 -4.41 -16.03
C LYS A 258 -1.94 -3.09 -15.32
N ARG A 259 -0.85 -2.34 -15.28
CA ARG A 259 -0.82 -0.96 -14.79
C ARG A 259 -1.21 0.02 -15.90
N LYS A 260 -2.16 0.92 -15.63
CA LYS A 260 -2.39 2.13 -16.44
C LYS A 260 -2.20 3.38 -15.57
N LYS A 261 -1.33 4.27 -16.03
CA LYS A 261 -1.25 5.62 -15.49
C LYS A 261 -2.25 6.51 -16.24
N LEU A 262 -3.20 7.05 -15.51
CA LEU A 262 -4.20 7.99 -15.98
C LEU A 262 -3.64 9.42 -15.91
N ARG A 263 -4.16 10.32 -16.73
CA ARG A 263 -3.76 11.74 -16.79
C ARG A 263 -4.79 12.65 -16.15
N PHE A 264 -6.07 12.32 -16.29
CA PHE A 264 -7.20 13.17 -15.97
C PHE A 264 -8.18 12.48 -15.04
N LEU A 265 -8.40 11.17 -15.22
CA LEU A 265 -9.23 10.36 -14.33
C LEU A 265 -8.50 9.96 -13.04
N THR A 266 -9.26 9.88 -11.95
CA THR A 266 -8.82 9.27 -10.69
C THR A 266 -9.05 7.75 -10.71
N SER A 267 -8.35 7.01 -9.84
CA SER A 267 -8.50 5.56 -9.66
C SER A 267 -9.95 5.19 -9.34
N ASP A 268 -10.57 5.97 -8.46
CA ASP A 268 -11.91 5.70 -7.93
C ASP A 268 -12.97 5.92 -9.01
N LYS A 269 -12.77 6.95 -9.86
CA LYS A 269 -13.66 7.20 -10.99
C LYS A 269 -13.48 6.15 -12.08
N ALA A 270 -12.25 5.74 -12.35
CA ALA A 270 -11.97 4.65 -13.27
C ALA A 270 -12.63 3.35 -12.81
N GLU A 271 -12.56 3.02 -11.51
CA GLU A 271 -13.26 1.87 -10.93
C GLU A 271 -14.79 1.97 -11.09
N THR A 272 -15.35 3.16 -10.82
CA THR A 272 -16.79 3.43 -10.99
C THR A 272 -17.22 3.20 -12.44
N ILE A 273 -16.48 3.76 -13.41
CA ILE A 273 -16.77 3.62 -14.84
C ILE A 273 -16.74 2.14 -15.26
N LEU A 274 -15.69 1.42 -14.87
CA LEU A 274 -15.54 0.01 -15.25
C LEU A 274 -16.66 -0.86 -14.65
N THR A 275 -17.07 -0.55 -13.41
CA THR A 275 -18.20 -1.21 -12.73
C THR A 275 -19.53 -0.90 -13.41
N GLU A 276 -19.81 0.37 -13.74
CA GLU A 276 -21.04 0.79 -14.43
C GLU A 276 -21.16 0.17 -15.82
N LEU A 277 -20.03 -0.01 -16.52
CA LEU A 277 -19.97 -0.67 -17.82
C LEU A 277 -19.97 -2.21 -17.71
N ASN A 278 -20.05 -2.76 -16.49
CA ASN A 278 -20.06 -4.19 -16.21
C ASN A 278 -18.88 -4.93 -16.87
N ILE A 279 -17.69 -4.34 -16.82
CA ILE A 279 -16.46 -4.96 -17.32
C ILE A 279 -15.90 -5.84 -16.21
N ASP A 280 -15.68 -7.12 -16.51
CA ASP A 280 -15.23 -8.14 -15.55
C ASP A 280 -13.73 -8.02 -15.24
N VAL A 281 -13.36 -6.92 -14.58
CA VAL A 281 -12.02 -6.62 -14.08
C VAL A 281 -12.09 -6.20 -12.63
N ASN A 282 -11.13 -6.66 -11.84
CA ASN A 282 -10.88 -6.17 -10.50
C ASN A 282 -9.89 -5.00 -10.57
N VAL A 283 -10.25 -3.86 -9.98
CA VAL A 283 -9.40 -2.66 -9.96
C VAL A 283 -8.73 -2.58 -8.60
N LEU A 284 -7.39 -2.75 -8.57
CA LEU A 284 -6.64 -2.54 -7.34
C LEU A 284 -6.36 -1.06 -7.18
N SER A 285 -7.07 -0.44 -6.23
CA SER A 285 -6.80 0.93 -5.78
C SER A 285 -5.77 0.90 -4.66
N LEU A 286 -4.56 1.39 -4.96
CA LEU A 286 -3.55 1.63 -3.93
C LEU A 286 -3.75 3.06 -3.46
N ASN A 287 -4.17 3.25 -2.20
CA ASN A 287 -4.50 4.54 -1.56
C ASN A 287 -3.45 5.67 -1.78
N ARG A 288 -2.24 5.34 -2.21
CA ARG A 288 -1.12 6.27 -2.43
C ARG A 288 -0.97 6.76 -3.88
N ARG A 289 -1.79 6.33 -4.85
CA ARG A 289 -1.66 6.72 -6.28
C ARG A 289 -3.00 7.00 -6.97
N MET A 290 -3.56 8.19 -6.71
CA MET A 290 -4.86 8.63 -7.25
C MET A 290 -5.01 8.55 -8.78
N HIS A 291 -3.92 8.53 -9.57
CA HIS A 291 -3.99 8.45 -11.05
C HIS A 291 -3.33 7.18 -11.61
N THR A 292 -3.25 6.11 -10.82
CA THR A 292 -2.75 4.83 -11.32
C THR A 292 -3.74 3.75 -10.95
N VAL A 293 -4.25 3.05 -11.96
CA VAL A 293 -5.09 1.87 -11.78
C VAL A 293 -4.30 0.62 -12.13
N TRP A 294 -4.54 -0.42 -11.35
CA TRP A 294 -4.02 -1.75 -11.56
C TRP A 294 -5.21 -2.64 -11.88
N LEU A 295 -5.25 -3.15 -13.10
CA LEU A 295 -6.36 -3.95 -13.59
C LEU A 295 -5.97 -5.41 -13.54
N ASN A 296 -6.76 -6.19 -12.81
CA ASN A 296 -6.64 -7.62 -12.67
C ASN A 296 -7.84 -8.31 -13.33
N GLY A 297 -7.60 -9.31 -14.18
CA GLY A 297 -8.65 -10.11 -14.77
C GLY A 297 -8.15 -11.00 -15.90
N THR A 298 -9.08 -11.43 -16.76
CA THR A 298 -8.72 -12.12 -18.01
C THR A 298 -8.06 -11.15 -18.99
N GLU A 299 -7.29 -11.68 -19.94
CA GLU A 299 -6.60 -10.85 -20.94
C GLU A 299 -7.57 -9.95 -21.73
N ASP A 300 -8.69 -10.52 -22.16
CA ASP A 300 -9.71 -9.80 -22.91
C ASP A 300 -10.38 -8.70 -22.08
N ALA A 301 -10.75 -9.00 -20.82
CA ALA A 301 -11.41 -8.03 -19.95
C ALA A 301 -10.49 -6.86 -19.59
N VAL A 302 -9.21 -7.15 -19.29
CA VAL A 302 -8.22 -6.12 -19.00
C VAL A 302 -7.92 -5.28 -20.24
N ASN A 303 -7.80 -5.88 -21.43
CA ASN A 303 -7.59 -5.12 -22.66
C ASN A 303 -8.79 -4.22 -23.00
N LEU A 304 -10.02 -4.71 -22.78
CA LEU A 304 -11.24 -3.92 -22.92
C LEU A 304 -11.23 -2.74 -21.94
N ALA A 305 -10.99 -2.99 -20.66
CA ALA A 305 -10.89 -1.96 -19.62
C ALA A 305 -9.84 -0.89 -19.98
N LEU A 306 -8.66 -1.29 -20.46
CA LEU A 306 -7.62 -0.36 -20.89
C LEU A 306 -8.07 0.53 -22.07
N SER A 307 -8.77 -0.05 -23.05
CA SER A 307 -9.27 0.70 -24.21
C SER A 307 -10.34 1.72 -23.83
N VAL A 308 -11.24 1.35 -22.91
CA VAL A 308 -12.29 2.21 -22.38
C VAL A 308 -11.67 3.37 -21.61
N LEU A 309 -10.75 3.08 -20.69
CA LEU A 309 -10.06 4.11 -19.92
C LEU A 309 -9.24 5.05 -20.82
N GLU A 310 -8.66 4.56 -21.90
CA GLU A 310 -7.93 5.42 -22.84
C GLU A 310 -8.83 6.39 -23.62
N GLN A 311 -10.07 5.98 -23.93
CA GLN A 311 -11.05 6.85 -24.57
C GLN A 311 -11.65 7.88 -23.61
N LEU A 312 -11.78 7.51 -22.33
CA LEU A 312 -12.43 8.34 -21.31
C LEU A 312 -11.46 9.16 -20.47
N ASP A 313 -10.16 8.86 -20.48
CA ASP A 313 -9.12 9.67 -19.83
C ASP A 313 -8.80 10.92 -20.67
N ILE A 314 -9.79 11.81 -20.77
CA ILE A 314 -9.71 13.12 -21.42
C ILE A 314 -9.91 14.24 -20.39
N GLN A 315 -9.40 15.43 -20.72
CA GLN A 315 -9.39 16.59 -19.83
C GLN A 315 -10.80 16.98 -19.32
N ASP A 316 -11.83 16.75 -20.12
CA ASP A 316 -13.22 17.08 -19.77
C ASP A 316 -13.76 16.26 -18.58
N TYR A 317 -13.17 15.10 -18.29
CA TYR A 317 -13.51 14.29 -17.11
C TYR A 317 -12.61 14.56 -15.90
N MET A 318 -11.74 15.58 -15.96
CA MET A 318 -11.06 16.07 -14.77
C MET A 318 -12.10 16.70 -13.82
N GLU A 319 -12.31 16.07 -12.67
CA GLU A 319 -13.07 16.68 -11.57
C GLU A 319 -12.31 17.92 -11.07
N HIS A 320 -12.75 19.09 -11.53
CA HIS A 320 -12.38 20.35 -10.93
C HIS A 320 -13.47 20.67 -9.91
N ASP A 321 -13.22 20.32 -8.65
CA ASP A 321 -13.99 20.91 -7.56
C ASP A 321 -13.76 22.41 -7.58
N HIS A 322 -14.82 23.15 -7.88
CA HIS A 322 -14.76 24.60 -7.99
C HIS A 322 -15.10 25.23 -6.65
N ILE A 323 -14.16 26.03 -6.15
CA ILE A 323 -14.35 26.91 -5.01
C ILE A 323 -14.66 28.31 -5.54
N THR A 324 -15.82 28.84 -5.19
CA THR A 324 -16.21 30.22 -5.54
C THR A 324 -16.80 30.93 -4.33
N VAL A 325 -16.46 32.21 -4.16
CA VAL A 325 -17.10 33.07 -3.16
C VAL A 325 -18.21 33.87 -3.85
N TYR A 326 -19.44 33.68 -3.38
CA TYR A 326 -20.61 34.41 -3.86
C TYR A 326 -20.96 35.54 -2.89
N LYS A 327 -21.20 36.74 -3.43
CA LYS A 327 -21.57 37.94 -2.65
C LYS A 327 -23.06 38.24 -2.79
N LEU A 328 -23.79 38.02 -1.71
CA LEU A 328 -25.22 38.31 -1.56
C LEU A 328 -25.47 39.83 -1.48
N ARG A 329 -26.65 40.25 -1.95
CA ARG A 329 -27.10 41.64 -1.97
C ARG A 329 -28.15 41.90 -0.91
N ASN A 330 -29.14 41.04 -0.79
CA ASN A 330 -30.36 41.28 -0.03
C ASN A 330 -30.35 40.56 1.32
N ILE A 331 -29.91 39.30 1.37
CA ILE A 331 -29.94 38.48 2.60
C ILE A 331 -28.54 38.32 3.25
N THR A 332 -28.51 37.84 4.51
CA THR A 332 -27.28 37.51 5.23
C THR A 332 -26.77 36.12 4.86
N ALA A 333 -25.49 35.84 5.10
CA ALA A 333 -24.93 34.50 4.86
C ALA A 333 -25.60 33.44 5.74
N LYS A 334 -25.95 33.77 7.00
CA LYS A 334 -26.70 32.88 7.89
C LYS A 334 -28.06 32.48 7.31
N GLU A 335 -28.80 33.45 6.78
CA GLU A 335 -30.10 33.20 6.16
C GLU A 335 -29.96 32.40 4.85
N ALA A 336 -28.98 32.75 4.02
CA ALA A 336 -28.69 32.00 2.80
C ALA A 336 -28.37 30.53 3.10
N MET A 337 -27.51 30.25 4.09
CA MET A 337 -27.22 28.89 4.54
C MET A 337 -28.47 28.14 4.98
N ALA A 338 -29.36 28.80 5.75
CA ALA A 338 -30.60 28.18 6.20
C ALA A 338 -31.51 27.79 5.02
N ARG A 339 -31.60 28.65 3.99
CA ARG A 339 -32.38 28.39 2.77
C ARG A 339 -31.74 27.31 1.89
N LEU A 340 -30.41 27.23 1.82
CA LEU A 340 -29.67 26.28 0.98
C LEU A 340 -29.55 24.86 1.57
N ARG A 341 -30.00 24.64 2.82
CA ARG A 341 -29.93 23.31 3.49
C ARG A 341 -30.51 22.16 2.67
N HIS A 342 -31.48 22.43 1.80
CA HIS A 342 -32.14 21.41 0.99
C HIS A 342 -31.28 20.89 -0.17
N ILE A 343 -30.30 21.68 -0.63
CA ILE A 343 -29.36 21.28 -1.70
C ILE A 343 -27.95 20.96 -1.16
N GLU A 344 -27.68 21.26 0.11
CA GLU A 344 -26.41 20.91 0.76
C GLU A 344 -26.22 19.38 0.81
N ASN A 345 -25.02 18.92 0.47
CA ASN A 345 -24.62 17.51 0.33
C ASN A 345 -25.29 16.73 -0.83
N GLN A 346 -26.13 17.36 -1.64
CA GLN A 346 -26.55 16.77 -2.90
C GLN A 346 -25.40 16.87 -3.90
N SER A 347 -25.04 15.74 -4.53
CA SER A 347 -24.04 15.72 -5.62
C SER A 347 -22.71 16.41 -5.26
N ASN A 348 -22.25 16.25 -4.01
CA ASN A 348 -21.02 16.86 -3.47
C ASN A 348 -21.01 18.41 -3.41
N ILE A 349 -22.18 19.05 -3.33
CA ILE A 349 -22.28 20.50 -3.10
C ILE A 349 -22.14 20.80 -1.60
N LYS A 350 -21.23 21.69 -1.22
CA LYS A 350 -21.04 22.15 0.16
C LYS A 350 -20.99 23.67 0.22
N PHE A 351 -21.49 24.21 1.31
CA PHE A 351 -21.49 25.65 1.57
C PHE A 351 -20.74 25.94 2.86
N TYR A 352 -19.98 27.02 2.86
CA TYR A 352 -19.27 27.50 4.04
C TYR A 352 -19.50 29.00 4.20
N THR A 353 -19.48 29.45 5.45
CA THR A 353 -19.54 30.88 5.79
C THR A 353 -18.26 31.31 6.50
N PHE A 354 -18.02 32.61 6.48
CA PHE A 354 -17.00 33.23 7.32
C PHE A 354 -17.54 33.40 8.74
N ALA A 355 -16.64 33.75 9.68
CA ALA A 355 -17.03 34.11 11.04
C ALA A 355 -18.12 35.18 11.04
N PHE A 356 -19.04 35.08 12.01
CA PHE A 356 -20.22 35.94 12.14
C PHE A 356 -21.16 35.92 10.91
N PRO A 357 -21.72 34.75 10.55
CA PRO A 357 -22.59 34.58 9.37
C PRO A 357 -23.83 35.48 9.39
N GLN A 358 -24.28 35.93 10.57
CA GLN A 358 -25.38 36.87 10.74
C GLN A 358 -25.06 38.29 10.24
N PHE A 359 -23.78 38.63 10.06
CA PHE A 359 -23.32 39.98 9.70
C PHE A 359 -22.68 40.04 8.32
N VAL A 360 -22.20 38.92 7.79
CA VAL A 360 -21.56 38.86 6.47
C VAL A 360 -22.55 38.50 5.37
N LYS A 361 -22.24 38.93 4.14
CA LYS A 361 -23.03 38.65 2.93
C LYS A 361 -22.24 37.79 1.92
N ASN A 362 -21.28 37.01 2.39
CA ASN A 362 -20.47 36.15 1.54
C ASN A 362 -20.71 34.68 1.90
N VAL A 363 -20.93 33.85 0.89
CA VAL A 363 -21.03 32.41 1.01
C VAL A 363 -19.98 31.78 0.12
N MET A 364 -19.21 30.84 0.67
CA MET A 364 -18.24 30.06 -0.09
C MET A 364 -18.93 28.78 -0.56
N VAL A 365 -18.87 28.55 -1.86
CA VAL A 365 -19.49 27.42 -2.54
C VAL A 365 -18.40 26.48 -2.98
N PHE A 366 -18.57 25.21 -2.64
CA PHE A 366 -17.77 24.09 -3.12
C PHE A 366 -18.70 23.17 -3.90
N CYS A 367 -18.46 22.98 -5.19
CA CYS A 367 -19.30 22.12 -6.01
C CYS A 367 -18.56 21.58 -7.25
N PRO A 368 -19.01 20.46 -7.83
CA PRO A 368 -18.51 20.00 -9.12
C PRO A 368 -18.79 21.02 -10.23
N GLN A 369 -17.94 21.06 -11.25
CA GLN A 369 -18.02 22.02 -12.36
C GLN A 369 -19.42 22.09 -13.00
N ASP A 370 -20.04 20.94 -13.25
CA ASP A 370 -21.35 20.86 -13.93
C ASP A 370 -22.49 21.47 -13.11
N TYR A 371 -22.34 21.50 -11.78
CA TYR A 371 -23.33 22.06 -10.86
C TYR A 371 -23.11 23.55 -10.58
N ARG A 372 -22.00 24.14 -11.05
CA ARG A 372 -21.65 25.52 -10.77
C ARG A 372 -22.76 26.50 -11.18
N LEU A 373 -23.28 26.38 -12.41
CA LEU A 373 -24.32 27.28 -12.90
C LEU A 373 -25.64 27.07 -12.14
N PHE A 374 -25.99 25.82 -11.83
CA PHE A 374 -27.16 25.49 -11.03
C PHE A 374 -27.11 26.14 -9.64
N VAL A 375 -25.98 26.00 -8.93
CA VAL A 375 -25.82 26.56 -7.57
C VAL A 375 -25.83 28.08 -7.58
N LEU A 376 -25.19 28.71 -8.58
CA LEU A 376 -25.22 30.17 -8.72
C LEU A 376 -26.63 30.71 -8.97
N ASN A 377 -27.41 30.04 -9.84
CA ASN A 377 -28.80 30.41 -10.08
C ASN A 377 -29.66 30.25 -8.82
N GLN A 378 -29.47 29.17 -8.06
CA GLN A 378 -30.17 28.99 -6.77
C GLN A 378 -29.84 30.09 -5.77
N LEU A 379 -28.58 30.52 -5.69
CA LEU A 379 -28.16 31.65 -4.86
C LEU A 379 -28.80 32.97 -5.29
N GLU A 380 -28.94 33.22 -6.59
CA GLU A 380 -29.63 34.39 -7.12
C GLU A 380 -31.14 34.36 -6.82
N GLU A 381 -31.79 33.20 -6.95
CA GLU A 381 -33.22 33.03 -6.71
C GLU A 381 -33.62 33.25 -5.24
N ILE A 382 -32.76 32.85 -4.29
CA ILE A 382 -33.04 33.04 -2.86
C ILE A 382 -32.68 34.43 -2.35
N ASP A 383 -31.76 35.13 -3.02
CA ASP A 383 -31.25 36.46 -2.64
C ASP A 383 -32.18 37.58 -3.13
N VAL A 384 -33.44 37.52 -2.71
CA VAL A 384 -34.49 38.48 -3.07
C VAL A 384 -34.81 39.44 -1.93
N PRO A 385 -35.17 40.70 -2.22
CA PRO A 385 -35.63 41.63 -1.20
C PRO A 385 -36.98 41.18 -0.64
N THR A 386 -37.12 41.24 0.68
CA THR A 386 -38.36 40.92 1.40
C THR A 386 -39.05 42.20 1.86
N ASP A 387 -40.38 42.14 1.98
CA ASP A 387 -41.20 43.28 2.40
C ASP A 387 -40.81 43.81 3.79
N GLU A 388 -40.92 45.12 3.98
CA GLU A 388 -40.65 45.75 5.26
C GLU A 388 -41.79 45.50 6.26
N ILE A 389 -41.41 45.18 7.50
CA ILE A 389 -42.32 44.93 8.61
C ILE A 389 -41.94 45.79 9.82
N LYS A 390 -42.92 46.10 10.67
CA LYS A 390 -42.71 46.82 11.94
C LYS A 390 -42.60 45.84 13.09
N VAL A 391 -41.42 45.73 13.68
CA VAL A 391 -41.16 44.74 14.75
C VAL A 391 -40.44 45.38 15.93
N PRO A 392 -40.90 45.14 17.18
CA PRO A 392 -40.14 45.48 18.38
C PRO A 392 -38.76 44.80 18.39
N VAL A 393 -37.71 45.59 18.60
CA VAL A 393 -36.32 45.12 18.60
C VAL A 393 -35.62 45.34 19.94
N ASP A 394 -36.02 46.35 20.72
CA ASP A 394 -35.45 46.65 22.03
C ASP A 394 -36.50 47.30 22.95
N TYR A 395 -36.24 47.34 24.26
CA TYR A 395 -37.14 47.95 25.24
C TYR A 395 -36.40 48.51 26.45
N SER A 396 -37.08 49.38 27.20
CA SER A 396 -36.57 49.87 28.48
C SER A 396 -37.70 50.06 29.48
N SER A 397 -37.50 49.58 30.70
CA SER A 397 -38.50 49.58 31.76
C SER A 397 -38.23 50.59 32.89
N VAL A 398 -37.46 51.64 32.62
CA VAL A 398 -37.06 52.65 33.62
C VAL A 398 -37.58 54.04 33.25
N ALA A 399 -37.70 54.94 34.24
CA ALA A 399 -38.22 56.29 34.04
C ALA A 399 -37.48 57.10 32.93
N GLY A 400 -36.16 56.92 32.80
CA GLY A 400 -35.34 57.51 31.73
C GLY A 400 -35.25 56.68 30.44
N GLY A 401 -36.14 55.70 30.25
CA GLY A 401 -36.02 54.67 29.21
C GLY A 401 -35.97 55.24 27.79
N LYS A 402 -36.72 56.31 27.49
CA LYS A 402 -36.70 56.98 26.18
C LYS A 402 -35.31 57.54 25.82
N ILE A 403 -34.56 58.06 26.79
CA ILE A 403 -33.20 58.57 26.56
C ILE A 403 -32.22 57.40 26.37
N LYS A 404 -32.34 56.34 27.19
CA LYS A 404 -31.52 55.13 27.04
C LYS A 404 -31.69 54.49 25.65
N LEU A 405 -32.94 54.35 25.20
CA LEU A 405 -33.24 53.81 23.87
C LEU A 405 -32.73 54.71 22.74
N LYS A 406 -32.75 56.04 22.90
CA LYS A 406 -32.14 56.96 21.91
C LYS A 406 -30.63 56.75 21.78
N ASN A 407 -29.92 56.61 22.89
CA ASN A 407 -28.48 56.36 22.88
C ASN A 407 -28.15 54.98 22.28
N ARG A 408 -28.93 53.95 22.64
CA ARG A 408 -28.79 52.59 22.06
C ARG A 408 -29.09 52.58 20.56
N ARG A 409 -30.15 53.27 20.11
CA ARG A 409 -30.44 53.46 18.69
C ARG A 409 -29.26 54.07 17.94
N SER A 410 -28.65 55.11 18.50
CA SER A 410 -27.52 55.80 17.87
C SER A 410 -26.34 54.84 17.66
N LEU A 411 -25.99 54.06 18.68
CA LEU A 411 -24.96 53.02 18.59
C LEU A 411 -25.31 51.93 17.57
N ILE A 412 -26.56 51.45 17.56
CA ILE A 412 -27.02 50.46 16.58
C ILE A 412 -26.88 51.01 15.15
N CYS A 413 -27.26 52.27 14.91
CA CYS A 413 -27.13 52.90 13.59
C CYS A 413 -25.65 53.02 13.17
N GLU A 414 -24.75 53.34 14.11
CA GLU A 414 -23.30 53.37 13.87
C GLU A 414 -22.73 51.99 13.50
N LEU A 415 -23.13 50.94 14.23
CA LEU A 415 -22.64 49.58 14.00
C LEU A 415 -23.23 48.91 12.74
N THR A 416 -24.46 49.25 12.38
CA THR A 416 -25.20 48.60 11.28
C THR A 416 -25.21 49.41 9.99
N GLY A 417 -24.95 50.72 10.05
CA GLY A 417 -25.13 51.66 8.95
C GLY A 417 -26.60 51.94 8.59
N LEU A 418 -27.56 51.47 9.39
CA LEU A 418 -28.99 51.73 9.16
C LEU A 418 -29.34 53.18 9.53
N PRO A 419 -30.23 53.84 8.77
CA PRO A 419 -30.61 55.22 9.08
C PRO A 419 -31.57 55.27 10.28
N GLU A 420 -31.41 56.29 11.13
CA GLU A 420 -32.19 56.45 12.37
C GLU A 420 -33.71 56.53 12.13
N GLU A 421 -34.13 56.98 10.95
CA GLU A 421 -35.53 57.12 10.55
C GLU A 421 -36.29 55.80 10.43
N LYS A 422 -35.57 54.67 10.29
CA LYS A 422 -36.16 53.32 10.31
C LYS A 422 -36.59 52.88 11.71
N PHE A 423 -36.16 53.58 12.76
CA PHE A 423 -36.44 53.24 14.15
C PHE A 423 -37.40 54.23 14.79
N THR A 424 -38.41 53.71 15.49
CA THR A 424 -39.33 54.52 16.30
C THR A 424 -39.31 54.06 17.75
N ILE A 425 -39.28 55.04 18.67
CA ILE A 425 -39.36 54.80 20.12
C ILE A 425 -40.72 55.28 20.60
N SER A 426 -41.50 54.36 21.18
CA SER A 426 -42.82 54.66 21.71
C SER A 426 -42.76 55.61 22.91
N ASP A 427 -43.91 56.17 23.28
CA ASP A 427 -44.12 56.70 24.63
C ASP A 427 -44.30 55.54 25.63
N ASN A 428 -44.57 55.84 26.90
CA ASN A 428 -44.79 54.79 27.91
C ASN A 428 -46.04 53.98 27.53
N VAL A 429 -45.87 52.70 27.24
CA VAL A 429 -46.92 51.75 26.89
C VAL A 429 -47.18 50.73 28.00
N SER A 430 -46.71 51.01 29.23
CA SER A 430 -47.00 50.15 30.38
C SER A 430 -48.51 50.05 30.65
N ARG A 431 -48.94 48.90 31.16
CA ARG A 431 -50.33 48.65 31.56
C ARG A 431 -50.65 49.15 32.97
N ASP A 432 -49.63 49.47 33.75
CA ASP A 432 -49.67 49.91 35.13
C ASP A 432 -48.82 51.18 35.33
N ASP A 433 -48.68 51.63 36.58
CA ASP A 433 -47.87 52.81 36.94
C ASP A 433 -46.35 52.61 36.76
N SER A 434 -45.91 51.52 36.14
CA SER A 434 -44.52 51.30 35.78
C SER A 434 -44.16 51.91 34.42
N TYR A 435 -42.91 51.73 34.01
CA TYR A 435 -42.39 52.25 32.74
C TYR A 435 -42.16 51.10 31.77
N LEU A 436 -42.63 51.27 30.54
CA LEU A 436 -42.28 50.39 29.42
C LEU A 436 -42.21 51.23 28.14
N PHE A 437 -41.01 51.40 27.61
CA PHE A 437 -40.75 52.03 26.33
C PHE A 437 -40.28 50.98 25.35
N ILE A 438 -40.81 50.99 24.12
CA ILE A 438 -40.48 50.02 23.08
C ILE A 438 -39.80 50.75 21.93
N MET A 439 -38.66 50.22 21.48
CA MET A 439 -38.06 50.58 20.21
C MET A 439 -38.44 49.53 19.18
N TYR A 440 -39.08 49.96 18.10
CA TYR A 440 -39.42 49.11 16.97
C TYR A 440 -38.75 49.61 15.69
N LEU A 441 -38.46 48.67 14.80
CA LEU A 441 -37.79 48.87 13.54
C LEU A 441 -38.76 48.54 12.40
N GLU A 442 -38.81 49.41 11.40
CA GLU A 442 -39.47 49.19 10.11
C GLU A 442 -38.42 48.76 9.08
N ALA A 443 -38.27 47.46 8.86
CA ALA A 443 -37.31 46.90 7.92
C ALA A 443 -37.70 45.49 7.51
N SER A 444 -37.02 44.91 6.53
CA SER A 444 -37.23 43.51 6.16
C SER A 444 -36.89 42.55 7.32
N PRO A 445 -37.50 41.34 7.38
CA PRO A 445 -37.25 40.37 8.45
C PRO A 445 -35.76 40.08 8.70
N ASP A 446 -34.95 40.01 7.65
CA ASP A 446 -33.51 39.72 7.74
C ASP A 446 -32.75 40.87 8.42
N ILE A 447 -33.11 42.12 8.12
CA ILE A 447 -32.54 43.31 8.76
C ILE A 447 -33.01 43.41 10.21
N VAL A 448 -34.27 43.07 10.50
CA VAL A 448 -34.78 42.98 11.88
C VAL A 448 -33.98 41.96 12.69
N GLN A 449 -33.72 40.78 12.12
CA GLN A 449 -32.93 39.74 12.79
C GLN A 449 -31.48 40.18 12.98
N TYR A 450 -30.89 40.83 11.98
CA TYR A 450 -29.54 41.42 12.08
C TYR A 450 -29.44 42.40 13.24
N VAL A 451 -30.39 43.34 13.36
CA VAL A 451 -30.42 44.33 14.45
C VAL A 451 -30.58 43.65 15.81
N LYS A 452 -31.43 42.62 15.92
CA LYS A 452 -31.57 41.85 17.16
C LYS A 452 -30.28 41.12 17.54
N ASP A 453 -29.55 40.59 16.58
CA ASP A 453 -28.26 39.94 16.82
C ASP A 453 -27.18 40.97 17.24
N VAL A 454 -27.19 42.18 16.68
CA VAL A 454 -26.33 43.29 17.14
C VAL A 454 -26.68 43.75 18.56
N ILE A 455 -27.97 43.84 18.90
CA ILE A 455 -28.41 44.19 20.27
C ILE A 455 -27.88 43.18 21.28
N LYS A 456 -27.97 41.88 20.98
CA LYS A 456 -27.38 40.83 21.83
C LYS A 456 -25.87 41.01 22.01
N MET A 457 -25.16 41.37 20.94
CA MET A 457 -23.73 41.65 20.99
C MET A 457 -23.40 42.91 21.80
N ILE A 458 -24.27 43.93 21.79
CA ILE A 458 -24.12 45.11 22.65
C ILE A 458 -24.32 44.73 24.12
N ASP A 459 -25.30 43.88 24.41
CA ASP A 459 -25.62 43.47 25.77
C ASP A 459 -24.56 42.50 26.35
N ASP A 460 -23.92 41.70 25.49
CA ASP A 460 -22.81 40.83 25.84
C ASP A 460 -21.71 40.83 24.75
N PRO A 461 -20.75 41.78 24.83
CA PRO A 461 -19.71 41.96 23.80
C PRO A 461 -18.58 40.92 23.86
N LEU A 462 -18.52 40.12 24.94
CA LEU A 462 -17.49 39.09 25.14
C LEU A 462 -18.05 37.66 24.97
N ALA A 463 -19.36 37.52 24.71
CA ALA A 463 -19.89 36.28 24.18
C ALA A 463 -19.30 36.04 22.80
N ASP A 464 -18.16 35.33 22.75
CA ASP A 464 -17.65 34.76 21.52
C ASP A 464 -18.80 34.06 20.81
N GLY A 465 -18.91 34.27 19.49
CA GLY A 465 -19.99 33.73 18.66
C GLY A 465 -19.96 32.21 18.52
N SER A 466 -19.97 31.46 19.63
CA SER A 466 -20.12 30.02 19.69
C SER A 466 -21.55 29.65 19.32
N TYR A 467 -21.77 29.45 18.03
CA TYR A 467 -22.86 28.69 17.46
C TYR A 467 -22.31 27.70 16.44
#